data_AF-A0A8T0QQA8-F1
#
_entry.id   AF-A0A8T0QQA8-F1
#
_cell.length_a   1.000
_cell.length_b   1.000
_cell.length_c   1.000
_cell.angle_alpha   90.00
_cell.angle_beta   90.00
_cell.angle_gamma   90.00
#
_symmetry.space_group_name_H-M   'P 1'
#
loop_
_entity.id
_entity.type
_entity.pdbx_description
1 polymer ?
#
loop_
_entity_poly.entity_id
_entity_poly.type
_entity_poly.pdbx_seq_one_letter_code
_entity_poly.pdbx_strand_id
1 'polypeptide(L)'
;GPPAHACQYCGAQFWHQERVKRSYSGEGGCIRFHLCCRGGKVVLPFQRDPPQFLAGLLDPHGDVLSKYFIKSIRSYNSMFAFTSLGAKIDTGINKEPGPYVFKINGQVHHRIGSLLPDEGKPPVYAQLYIFDTENEIQNRMSIFDRDRECDKDNGVDKKNC
;
A
#
# COMPACT_ATOMS: atom_id res chain seq x y z
N GLY A 1 -11.56 1.93 -21.13
CA GLY A 1 -12.67 1.06 -20.71
C GLY A 1 -12.17 0.02 -19.72
N PRO A 2 -13.06 -0.74 -19.07
CA PRO A 2 -12.67 -1.86 -18.20
C PRO A 2 -11.94 -2.95 -19.01
N PRO A 3 -11.19 -3.85 -18.34
CA PRO A 3 -10.63 -5.02 -19.01
C PRO A 3 -11.77 -5.88 -19.57
N ALA A 4 -11.65 -6.29 -20.83
CA ALA A 4 -12.71 -6.95 -21.59
C ALA A 4 -12.25 -8.26 -22.24
N HIS A 5 -10.99 -8.65 -22.05
CA HIS A 5 -10.44 -9.89 -22.57
C HIS A 5 -9.96 -10.77 -21.42
N ALA A 6 -9.98 -12.08 -21.62
CA ALA A 6 -9.43 -13.04 -20.68
C ALA A 6 -8.32 -13.87 -21.35
N CYS A 7 -7.31 -14.22 -20.58
CA CYS A 7 -6.30 -15.18 -21.02
C CYS A 7 -6.92 -16.58 -21.17
N GLN A 8 -6.68 -17.23 -22.31
CA GLN A 8 -7.23 -18.56 -22.62
C GLN A 8 -6.75 -19.68 -21.69
N TYR A 9 -5.58 -19.50 -21.07
CA TYR A 9 -4.99 -20.52 -20.21
C TYR A 9 -5.35 -20.33 -18.73
N CYS A 10 -5.32 -19.10 -18.24
CA CYS A 10 -5.39 -18.77 -16.81
C CYS A 10 -6.68 -18.02 -16.41
N GLY A 11 -7.48 -17.57 -17.37
CA GLY A 11 -8.69 -16.76 -17.12
C GLY A 11 -8.45 -15.34 -16.63
N ALA A 12 -7.19 -14.91 -16.40
CA ALA A 12 -6.90 -13.55 -15.95
C ALA A 12 -7.39 -12.50 -16.95
N GLN A 13 -7.91 -11.40 -16.42
CA GLN A 13 -8.50 -10.31 -17.19
C GLN A 13 -7.42 -9.35 -17.71
N PHE A 14 -7.59 -8.89 -18.94
CA PHE A 14 -6.64 -8.01 -19.63
C PHE A 14 -7.36 -6.92 -20.43
N TRP A 15 -6.68 -5.79 -20.61
CA TRP A 15 -7.02 -4.81 -21.63
C TRP A 15 -6.52 -5.25 -23.00
N HIS A 16 -7.23 -4.87 -24.06
CA HIS A 16 -6.86 -5.24 -25.43
C HIS A 16 -5.43 -4.81 -25.81
N GLN A 17 -4.94 -3.70 -25.26
CA GLN A 17 -3.60 -3.15 -25.51
C GLN A 17 -2.48 -3.99 -24.89
N GLU A 18 -2.78 -4.84 -23.90
CA GLU A 18 -1.81 -5.69 -23.22
C GLU A 18 -1.53 -7.00 -23.97
N ARG A 19 -2.21 -7.22 -25.10
CA ARG A 19 -1.99 -8.39 -25.95
C ARG A 19 -0.57 -8.41 -26.50
N VAL A 20 -0.08 -9.60 -26.80
CA VAL A 20 1.18 -9.79 -27.49
C VAL A 20 1.09 -9.16 -28.89
N LYS A 21 1.93 -8.16 -29.18
CA LYS A 21 1.91 -7.43 -30.47
C LYS A 21 2.41 -8.25 -31.65
N ARG A 22 3.28 -9.24 -31.41
CA ARG A 22 3.80 -10.16 -32.41
C ARG A 22 2.96 -11.44 -32.42
N SER A 23 1.88 -11.43 -33.20
CA SER A 23 1.15 -12.66 -33.53
C SER A 23 2.06 -13.52 -34.42
N TYR A 24 2.28 -14.78 -34.06
CA TYR A 24 2.98 -15.72 -34.93
C TYR A 24 2.13 -15.90 -36.20
N SER A 25 2.75 -15.72 -37.36
CA SER A 25 2.14 -15.90 -38.67
C SER A 25 1.70 -17.35 -38.82
N GLY A 26 0.43 -17.66 -38.53
CA GLY A 26 -0.08 -19.03 -38.67
C GLY A 26 -1.34 -19.35 -37.86
N GLU A 27 -1.66 -18.60 -36.80
CA GLU A 27 -2.85 -18.88 -35.98
C GLU A 27 -3.80 -17.70 -36.04
N GLY A 28 -4.89 -17.88 -36.78
CA GLY A 28 -5.88 -16.84 -37.10
C GLY A 28 -6.35 -16.08 -35.87
N GLY A 29 -6.17 -14.75 -35.89
CA GLY A 29 -6.92 -13.74 -35.12
C GLY A 29 -6.92 -13.85 -33.59
N CYS A 30 -6.25 -14.84 -33.00
CA CYS A 30 -6.44 -15.20 -31.61
C CYS A 30 -5.60 -14.30 -30.69
N ILE A 31 -6.28 -13.49 -29.86
CA ILE A 31 -5.64 -12.54 -28.94
C ILE A 31 -4.95 -13.32 -27.82
N ARG A 32 -3.64 -13.11 -27.64
CA ARG A 32 -2.81 -13.79 -26.64
C ARG A 32 -2.24 -12.84 -25.60
N PHE A 33 -2.11 -13.34 -24.36
CA PHE A 33 -1.54 -12.62 -23.22
C PHE A 33 -0.50 -13.48 -22.52
N HIS A 34 0.67 -12.91 -22.24
CA HIS A 34 1.79 -13.61 -21.59
C HIS A 34 2.07 -13.12 -20.16
N LEU A 35 1.45 -12.01 -19.73
CA LEU A 35 1.74 -11.38 -18.44
C LEU A 35 1.20 -12.19 -17.23
N CYS A 36 0.20 -13.08 -17.39
CA CYS A 36 -0.23 -13.96 -16.29
C CYS A 36 0.60 -15.25 -16.23
N CYS A 37 0.49 -16.11 -17.25
CA CYS A 37 0.96 -17.50 -17.20
C CYS A 37 2.08 -17.79 -18.21
N ARG A 38 2.68 -16.74 -18.80
CA ARG A 38 3.62 -16.84 -19.93
C ARG A 38 3.11 -17.73 -21.07
N GLY A 39 1.83 -17.61 -21.42
CA GLY A 39 1.20 -18.41 -22.48
C GLY A 39 1.02 -19.89 -22.09
N GLY A 40 0.59 -20.15 -20.85
CA GLY A 40 0.32 -21.49 -20.33
C GLY A 40 1.55 -22.22 -19.77
N LYS A 41 2.73 -21.60 -19.80
CA LYS A 41 3.98 -22.20 -19.29
C LYS A 41 4.07 -22.20 -17.76
N VAL A 42 3.32 -21.32 -17.10
CA VAL A 42 3.29 -21.19 -15.64
C VAL A 42 1.86 -21.41 -15.17
N VAL A 43 1.69 -22.39 -14.26
CA VAL A 43 0.44 -22.57 -13.52
C VAL A 43 0.54 -21.72 -12.26
N LEU A 44 -0.17 -20.60 -12.23
CA LEU A 44 -0.29 -19.79 -11.02
C LEU A 44 -1.40 -20.39 -10.14
N PRO A 45 -1.12 -20.72 -8.88
CA PRO A 45 -2.18 -21.12 -7.96
C PRO A 45 -3.17 -19.96 -7.80
N PHE A 46 -4.46 -20.28 -7.73
CA PHE A 46 -5.46 -19.28 -7.39
C PHE A 46 -5.20 -18.75 -5.97
N GLN A 47 -5.47 -17.47 -5.75
CA GLN A 47 -5.28 -16.87 -4.43
C GLN A 47 -6.14 -17.62 -3.42
N ARG A 48 -5.56 -17.99 -2.27
CA ARG A 48 -6.35 -18.58 -1.19
C ARG A 48 -7.33 -17.56 -0.65
N ASP A 49 -8.52 -18.03 -0.30
CA ASP A 49 -9.49 -17.18 0.37
C ASP A 49 -8.91 -16.69 1.70
N PRO A 50 -9.16 -15.42 2.07
CA PRO A 50 -8.76 -14.93 3.37
C PRO A 50 -9.47 -15.71 4.48
N PRO A 51 -8.83 -15.88 5.66
CA PRO A 51 -9.51 -16.37 6.85
C PRO A 51 -10.82 -15.63 7.10
N GLN A 52 -11.84 -16.31 7.63
CA GLN A 52 -13.23 -15.81 7.71
C GLN A 52 -13.35 -14.42 8.36
N PHE A 53 -12.57 -14.16 9.41
CA PHE A 53 -12.52 -12.85 10.05
C PHE A 53 -12.05 -11.74 9.08
N LEU A 54 -10.96 -11.98 8.35
CA LEU A 54 -10.43 -11.04 7.37
C LEU A 54 -11.36 -10.92 6.16
N ALA A 55 -12.01 -12.02 5.75
CA ALA A 55 -13.01 -11.99 4.69
C ALA A 55 -14.17 -11.05 5.04
N GLY A 56 -14.67 -11.11 6.29
CA GLY A 56 -15.70 -10.20 6.78
C GLY A 56 -15.26 -8.74 6.81
N LEU A 57 -14.03 -8.47 7.24
CA LEU A 57 -13.46 -7.10 7.24
C LEU A 57 -13.25 -6.54 5.83
N LEU A 58 -13.02 -7.39 4.84
CA LEU A 58 -12.75 -7.00 3.46
C LEU A 58 -14.02 -6.93 2.59
N ASP A 59 -15.20 -7.25 3.14
CA ASP A 59 -16.48 -7.21 2.41
C ASP A 59 -17.02 -5.78 2.30
N PRO A 60 -17.04 -5.14 1.11
CA PRO A 60 -17.56 -3.78 0.94
C PRO A 60 -19.04 -3.63 1.31
N HIS A 61 -19.79 -4.73 1.31
CA HIS A 61 -21.20 -4.79 1.64
C HIS A 61 -21.46 -5.36 3.04
N GLY A 62 -20.40 -5.59 3.81
CA GLY A 62 -20.46 -6.14 5.16
C GLY A 62 -21.03 -5.18 6.20
N ASP A 63 -20.75 -5.53 7.46
CA ASP A 63 -21.22 -4.81 8.63
C ASP A 63 -20.55 -3.43 8.80
N VAL A 64 -20.91 -2.74 9.90
CA VAL A 64 -20.34 -1.44 10.23
C VAL A 64 -18.82 -1.52 10.39
N LEU A 65 -18.32 -2.61 10.99
CA LEU A 65 -16.90 -2.83 11.19
C LEU A 65 -16.14 -2.93 9.87
N SER A 66 -16.65 -3.70 8.91
CA SER A 66 -16.07 -3.82 7.57
C SER A 66 -15.97 -2.48 6.86
N LYS A 67 -17.04 -1.67 6.89
CA LYS A 67 -17.06 -0.34 6.26
C LYS A 67 -16.01 0.59 6.88
N TYR A 68 -15.85 0.57 8.20
CA TYR A 68 -14.80 1.32 8.87
C TYR A 68 -13.41 0.80 8.50
N PHE A 69 -13.22 -0.51 8.48
CA PHE A 69 -11.95 -1.13 8.11
C PHE A 69 -11.53 -0.74 6.69
N ILE A 70 -12.40 -0.92 5.69
CA ILE A 70 -12.11 -0.59 4.29
C ILE A 70 -11.82 0.91 4.12
N LYS A 71 -12.59 1.78 4.79
CA LYS A 71 -12.35 3.23 4.76
C LYS A 71 -10.96 3.60 5.31
N SER A 72 -10.51 2.88 6.33
CA SER A 72 -9.26 3.15 7.05
C SER A 72 -8.11 2.19 6.72
N ILE A 73 -8.28 1.30 5.73
CA ILE A 73 -7.34 0.18 5.45
C ILE A 73 -5.92 0.67 5.19
N ARG A 74 -5.76 1.85 4.58
CA ARG A 74 -4.46 2.48 4.36
C ARG A 74 -3.77 2.85 5.67
N SER A 75 -4.51 3.41 6.63
CA SER A 75 -3.96 3.76 7.94
C SER A 75 -3.53 2.51 8.71
N TYR A 76 -4.34 1.44 8.67
CA TYR A 76 -3.96 0.17 9.26
C TYR A 76 -2.70 -0.42 8.59
N ASN A 77 -2.63 -0.45 7.26
CA ASN A 77 -1.44 -0.95 6.56
C ASN A 77 -0.19 -0.09 6.89
N SER A 78 -0.35 1.22 7.03
CA SER A 78 0.73 2.12 7.45
C SER A 78 1.17 1.86 8.89
N MET A 79 0.27 1.47 9.80
CA MET A 79 0.65 1.08 11.17
C MET A 79 1.64 -0.09 11.16
N PHE A 80 1.46 -1.06 10.28
CA PHE A 80 2.32 -2.25 10.18
C PHE A 80 3.48 -2.11 9.18
N ALA A 81 3.74 -0.89 8.67
CA ALA A 81 4.85 -0.67 7.77
C ALA A 81 6.18 -0.71 8.54
N PHE A 82 7.13 -1.51 8.04
CA PHE A 82 8.49 -1.58 8.59
C PHE A 82 9.33 -0.34 8.25
N THR A 83 9.00 0.33 7.14
CA THR A 83 9.73 1.47 6.61
C THR A 83 8.79 2.65 6.42
N SER A 84 9.17 3.81 6.92
CA SER A 84 8.51 5.08 6.64
C SER A 84 9.27 5.85 5.55
N LEU A 85 8.59 6.82 4.94
CA LEU A 85 9.18 7.73 3.98
C LEU A 85 9.22 9.13 4.58
N GLY A 86 10.43 9.63 4.85
CA GLY A 86 10.65 11.03 5.20
C GLY A 86 10.87 11.86 3.94
N ALA A 87 10.06 12.89 3.71
CA ALA A 87 10.24 13.83 2.61
C ALA A 87 9.79 15.24 3.01
N LYS A 88 10.44 16.26 2.43
CA LYS A 88 9.96 17.64 2.55
C LYS A 88 8.74 17.82 1.65
N ILE A 89 7.56 17.83 2.25
CA ILE A 89 6.30 17.91 1.51
C ILE A 89 6.02 19.36 1.11
N ASP A 90 5.85 19.59 -0.19
CA ASP A 90 5.32 20.85 -0.72
C ASP A 90 3.79 20.76 -0.81
N THR A 91 3.10 21.39 0.15
CA THR A 91 1.64 21.44 0.18
C THR A 91 1.06 22.52 -0.74
N GLY A 92 1.91 23.38 -1.33
CA GLY A 92 1.49 24.45 -2.23
C GLY A 92 0.86 23.96 -3.54
N ILE A 93 1.22 22.76 -3.98
CA ILE A 93 0.81 22.19 -5.27
C ILE A 93 -0.66 21.74 -5.26
N ASN A 94 -1.21 21.35 -4.10
CA ASN A 94 -2.56 20.79 -3.97
C ASN A 94 -3.62 21.86 -3.61
N LYS A 95 -3.34 23.14 -3.86
CA LYS A 95 -4.27 24.25 -3.57
C LYS A 95 -5.36 24.41 -4.63
N GLU A 96 -5.06 24.04 -5.86
CA GLU A 96 -6.00 24.15 -6.98
C GLU A 96 -6.84 22.86 -7.13
N PRO A 97 -8.06 22.96 -7.69
CA PRO A 97 -8.88 21.79 -7.96
C PRO A 97 -8.17 20.83 -8.94
N GLY A 98 -7.85 19.63 -8.47
CA GLY A 98 -7.20 18.61 -9.30
C GLY A 98 -6.91 17.33 -8.52
N PRO A 99 -6.46 16.26 -9.20
CA PRO A 99 -5.98 15.06 -8.54
C PRO A 99 -4.84 15.38 -7.58
N TYR A 100 -4.84 14.77 -6.39
CA TYR A 100 -3.79 14.99 -5.40
C TYR A 100 -2.42 14.58 -5.95
N VAL A 101 -1.45 15.49 -5.90
CA VAL A 101 -0.07 15.27 -6.34
C VAL A 101 0.84 15.19 -5.12
N PHE A 102 1.52 14.05 -4.98
CA PHE A 102 2.63 13.89 -4.05
C PHE A 102 3.95 14.03 -4.83
N LYS A 103 4.70 15.11 -4.58
CA LYS A 103 5.95 15.41 -5.30
C LYS A 103 7.15 15.26 -4.37
N ILE A 104 8.10 14.42 -4.78
CA ILE A 104 9.41 14.28 -4.15
C ILE A 104 10.47 14.66 -5.18
N ASN A 105 11.50 15.38 -4.76
CA ASN A 105 12.68 15.67 -5.58
C ASN A 105 13.95 15.19 -4.86
N GLY A 106 14.89 14.63 -5.61
CA GLY A 106 16.18 14.15 -5.10
C GLY A 106 16.31 12.63 -5.13
N GLN A 107 17.32 12.13 -4.42
CA GLN A 107 17.61 10.70 -4.30
C GLN A 107 16.99 10.13 -3.02
N VAL A 108 16.23 9.05 -3.15
CA VAL A 108 15.74 8.28 -2.00
C VAL A 108 16.89 7.47 -1.43
N HIS A 109 17.21 7.71 -0.16
CA HIS A 109 18.20 6.94 0.60
C HIS A 109 17.50 6.12 1.68
N HIS A 110 18.00 4.91 1.92
CA HIS A 110 17.47 4.08 3.01
C HIS A 110 18.20 4.44 4.31
N ARG A 111 17.47 4.95 5.29
CA ARG A 111 18.02 5.27 6.62
C ARG A 111 17.62 4.17 7.60
N ILE A 112 18.57 3.33 7.96
CA ILE A 112 18.38 2.32 8.99
C ILE A 112 18.73 2.98 10.33
N GLY A 113 17.73 3.11 11.20
CA GLY A 113 17.93 3.63 12.56
C GLY A 113 18.64 2.63 13.47
N SER A 114 18.89 3.03 14.71
CA SER A 114 19.37 2.13 15.76
C SER A 114 18.36 1.00 16.00
N LEU A 115 18.84 -0.16 16.44
CA LEU A 115 17.99 -1.31 16.76
C LEU A 115 17.10 -1.05 17.99
N LEU A 116 17.63 -0.31 18.95
CA LEU A 116 16.96 0.08 20.18
C LEU A 116 16.68 1.59 20.15
N PRO A 117 15.57 2.05 20.77
CA PRO A 117 15.33 3.47 20.96
C PRO A 117 16.43 4.10 21.81
N ASP A 118 16.71 5.37 21.56
CA ASP A 118 17.57 6.16 22.44
C ASP A 118 16.93 6.29 23.83
N GLU A 119 17.74 6.49 24.88
CA GLU A 119 17.24 6.67 26.24
C GLU A 119 16.16 7.77 26.31
N GLY A 120 15.01 7.42 26.90
CA GLY A 120 13.87 8.34 27.06
C GLY A 120 13.03 8.57 25.80
N LYS A 121 13.35 7.97 24.65
CA LYS A 121 12.52 8.06 23.44
C LYS A 121 11.63 6.83 23.26
N PRO A 122 10.41 7.00 22.73
CA PRO A 122 9.57 5.86 22.37
C PRO A 122 10.16 5.10 21.17
N PRO A 123 9.95 3.77 21.07
CA PRO A 123 10.35 2.99 19.91
C PRO A 123 9.60 3.45 18.64
N VAL A 124 10.29 3.45 17.50
CA VAL A 124 9.71 3.86 16.20
C VAL A 124 10.06 2.87 15.08
N TYR A 125 9.17 2.79 14.09
CA TYR A 125 9.35 1.99 12.86
C TYR A 125 9.67 0.52 13.16
N ALA A 126 10.83 0.01 12.71
CA ALA A 126 11.27 -1.35 12.96
C ALA A 126 11.49 -1.68 14.44
N GLN A 127 11.81 -0.69 15.29
CA GLN A 127 12.05 -0.90 16.73
C GLN A 127 10.80 -1.41 17.45
N LEU A 128 9.60 -1.07 16.94
CA LEU A 128 8.33 -1.52 17.49
C LEU A 128 8.20 -3.06 17.49
N TYR A 129 8.91 -3.75 16.58
CA TYR A 129 8.87 -5.21 16.49
C TYR A 129 9.94 -5.91 17.36
N ILE A 130 10.88 -5.17 17.95
CA ILE A 130 12.10 -5.74 18.56
C ILE A 130 12.25 -5.33 20.02
N PHE A 131 11.95 -4.07 20.36
CA PHE A 131 12.22 -3.51 21.69
C PHE A 131 11.22 -3.98 22.75
N ASP A 132 9.92 -3.94 22.43
CA ASP A 132 8.85 -4.32 23.34
C ASP A 132 7.66 -4.84 22.52
N THR A 133 7.59 -6.16 22.40
CA THR A 133 6.52 -6.85 21.68
C THR A 133 5.19 -6.82 22.44
N GLU A 134 5.21 -6.66 23.76
CA GLU A 134 4.00 -6.70 24.58
C GLU A 134 3.22 -5.38 24.45
N ASN A 135 3.93 -4.27 24.29
CA ASN A 135 3.33 -2.94 24.13
C ASN A 135 3.31 -2.41 22.68
N GLU A 136 3.69 -3.24 21.70
CA GLU A 136 3.80 -2.88 20.28
C GLU A 136 2.53 -2.23 19.71
N ILE A 137 1.36 -2.81 20.04
CA ILE A 137 0.06 -2.34 19.57
C ILE A 137 -0.24 -0.93 20.10
N GLN A 138 -0.03 -0.71 21.40
CA GLN A 138 -0.26 0.59 22.05
C GLN A 138 0.71 1.64 21.51
N ASN A 139 1.97 1.26 21.33
CA ASN A 139 2.99 2.12 20.75
C ASN A 139 2.59 2.56 19.34
N ARG A 140 2.06 1.66 18.50
CA ARG A 140 1.56 2.01 17.15
C ARG A 140 0.32 2.90 17.17
N MET A 141 -0.62 2.64 18.07
CA MET A 141 -1.84 3.44 18.19
C MET A 141 -1.51 4.89 18.55
N SER A 142 -0.56 5.10 19.48
CA SER A 142 -0.18 6.44 19.94
C SER A 142 0.46 7.33 18.85
N ILE A 143 1.05 6.75 17.79
CA ILE A 143 1.62 7.51 16.67
C ILE A 143 0.55 8.40 16.02
N PHE A 144 -0.67 7.89 15.83
CA PHE A 144 -1.76 8.61 15.18
C PHE A 144 -2.47 9.62 16.11
N ASP A 145 -2.28 9.51 17.41
CA ASP A 145 -2.77 10.51 18.36
C ASP A 145 -1.87 11.75 18.36
N ARG A 146 -0.55 11.57 18.19
CA ARG A 146 0.41 12.67 18.10
C ARG A 146 0.20 13.53 16.84
N ASP A 147 -0.10 12.91 15.71
CA ASP A 147 -0.37 13.64 14.46
C ASP A 147 -1.64 14.51 14.56
N ARG A 148 -2.62 14.14 15.41
CA ARG A 148 -3.83 14.95 15.66
C ARG A 148 -3.58 16.21 16.51
N GLU A 149 -2.51 16.23 17.30
CA GLU A 149 -2.09 17.42 18.06
C GLU A 149 -1.24 18.37 17.20
N CYS A 150 -0.41 17.84 16.29
CA CYS A 150 0.38 18.67 15.37
C CYS A 150 -0.46 19.48 14.37
N ASP A 151 -1.69 19.05 14.06
CA ASP A 151 -2.63 19.82 13.22
C ASP A 151 -3.33 20.97 13.99
N LYS A 152 -3.20 21.02 15.32
CA LYS A 152 -3.82 22.07 16.15
C LYS A 152 -2.88 23.21 16.51
N ASP A 153 -1.58 23.05 16.32
CA ASP A 153 -0.59 24.07 16.70
C ASP A 153 0.09 24.66 15.46
N ASN A 154 -0.61 25.60 14.81
CA ASN A 154 0.02 26.53 13.88
C ASN A 154 0.82 27.55 14.68
N GLY A 155 2.02 27.18 15.10
CA GLY A 155 2.92 28.09 15.78
C GLY A 155 4.18 27.42 16.28
N VAL A 156 5.27 27.61 15.53
CA VAL A 156 6.67 27.54 15.98
C VAL A 156 7.38 26.16 15.89
N ASP A 157 8.45 26.19 15.09
CA ASP A 157 9.63 25.33 15.04
C ASP A 157 9.50 23.82 14.78
N LYS A 158 9.45 23.49 13.48
CA LYS A 158 9.79 22.16 12.96
C LYS A 158 11.30 21.89 13.11
N LYS A 159 11.68 21.24 14.21
CA LYS A 159 12.82 20.32 14.25
C LYS A 159 12.35 19.00 14.84
N ASN A 160 12.43 17.95 14.02
CA ASN A 160 12.09 16.55 14.28
C ASN A 160 10.61 16.18 14.28
N CYS A 161 10.08 16.00 13.06
CA CYS A 161 9.32 14.79 12.71
C CYS A 161 10.10 14.07 11.58
#